data_AF-A0A956FIL3-F1
#
_entry.id   AF-A0A956FIL3-F1
#
_cell.length_a   1.000
_cell.length_b   1.000
_cell.length_c   1.000
_cell.angle_alpha   90.00
_cell.angle_beta   90.00
_cell.angle_gamma   90.00
#
_symmetry.space_group_name_H-M   'P 1'
#
loop_
_entity.id
_entity.type
_entity.pdbx_description
1 polymer ?
#
loop_
_entity_poly.entity_id
_entity_poly.type
_entity_poly.pdbx_seq_one_letter_code
_entity_poly.pdbx_strand_id
1 'polypeptide(L)'
;MRLLGGAAGLGAVLGCVTPSVFVCTSDGQCQGGRCEVTGYCSFPSSACESGWVYGELAVETLAGTCVGEMSAGTGEEGSSGDPPPATTGMVGSGGPTTVPGTSDVDSGPPDTGSPDTGYADTGDADTGYGGPPPQCLEYSAWVAQCYGEDSGQYALYMCIDIYEDYLGGSYECFYFYEDYLACLSAVDCGALRAGACAEEISEVDLHCFGGA
;
A
#
# COMPACT_ATOMS: atom_id res chain seq x y z
N MET A 1 22.85 26.69 -64.10
CA MET A 1 23.09 26.01 -62.80
C MET A 1 21.79 26.02 -62.01
N ARG A 2 21.48 24.89 -61.38
CA ARG A 2 20.14 24.45 -60.96
C ARG A 2 19.63 25.22 -59.73
N LEU A 3 18.41 25.75 -59.82
CA LEU A 3 17.59 26.22 -58.69
C LEU A 3 16.96 24.99 -58.01
N LEU A 4 17.44 24.64 -56.82
CA LEU A 4 16.82 23.62 -55.97
C LEU A 4 15.77 24.30 -55.09
N GLY A 5 14.49 24.13 -55.43
CA GLY A 5 13.35 24.49 -54.60
C GLY A 5 13.13 23.45 -53.50
N GLY A 6 13.21 23.88 -52.24
CA GLY A 6 12.86 23.08 -51.08
C GLY A 6 11.42 23.38 -50.65
N ALA A 7 10.53 22.40 -50.80
CA ALA A 7 9.19 22.45 -50.25
C ALA A 7 9.25 22.21 -48.73
N ALA A 8 8.91 23.23 -47.94
CA ALA A 8 8.72 23.09 -46.50
C ALA A 8 7.39 22.38 -46.23
N GLY A 9 7.44 21.10 -45.89
CA GLY A 9 6.29 20.34 -45.42
C GLY A 9 6.00 20.69 -43.96
N LEU A 10 4.88 21.38 -43.72
CA LEU A 10 4.27 21.47 -42.39
C LEU A 10 3.68 20.10 -42.03
N GLY A 11 4.41 19.31 -41.23
CA GLY A 11 3.89 18.12 -40.58
C GLY A 11 3.09 18.53 -39.33
N ALA A 12 1.77 18.50 -39.40
CA ALA A 12 0.91 18.58 -38.23
C ALA A 12 1.05 17.28 -37.42
N VAL A 13 1.81 17.33 -36.33
CA VAL A 13 1.92 16.22 -35.39
C VAL A 13 0.62 16.21 -34.57
N LEU A 14 -0.33 15.36 -34.97
CA LEU A 14 -1.49 15.03 -34.12
C LEU A 14 -0.98 14.14 -32.99
N GLY A 15 -0.50 14.76 -31.90
CA GLY A 15 -0.24 14.04 -30.67
C GLY A 15 -1.55 13.48 -30.14
N CYS A 16 -1.62 12.15 -29.98
CA CYS A 16 -2.66 11.52 -29.19
C CYS A 16 -2.56 12.05 -27.76
N VAL A 17 -3.44 12.99 -27.39
CA VAL A 17 -3.69 13.29 -25.99
C VAL A 17 -4.45 12.10 -25.45
N THR A 18 -3.74 11.14 -24.86
CA THR A 18 -4.38 10.14 -24.01
C THR A 18 -4.99 10.91 -22.85
N PRO A 19 -6.30 10.82 -22.61
CA PRO A 19 -6.90 11.46 -21.45
C PRO A 19 -6.22 10.90 -20.21
N SER A 20 -5.36 11.69 -19.57
CA SER A 20 -4.76 11.35 -18.30
C SER A 20 -5.90 11.37 -17.28
N VAL A 21 -6.20 10.22 -16.70
CA VAL A 21 -7.15 10.15 -15.59
C VAL A 21 -6.60 11.04 -14.47
N PHE A 22 -7.44 11.90 -13.91
CA PHE A 22 -7.03 12.78 -12.84
C PHE A 22 -6.88 11.97 -11.56
N VAL A 23 -5.71 12.06 -10.92
CA VAL A 23 -5.42 11.42 -9.63
C VAL A 23 -5.14 12.50 -8.60
N CYS A 24 -5.91 12.50 -7.51
CA CYS A 24 -5.66 13.38 -6.37
C CYS A 24 -4.68 12.70 -5.38
N THR A 25 -3.92 13.54 -4.69
CA THR A 25 -3.04 13.19 -3.56
C THR A 25 -3.50 13.87 -2.27
N SER A 26 -4.43 14.84 -2.35
CA SER A 26 -4.98 15.54 -1.19
C SER A 26 -6.39 16.09 -1.46
N ASP A 27 -7.18 16.26 -0.40
CA ASP A 27 -8.55 16.77 -0.47
C ASP A 27 -8.65 18.15 -1.12
N GLY A 28 -7.64 19.01 -0.93
CA GLY A 28 -7.62 20.37 -1.49
C GLY A 28 -7.65 20.41 -3.02
N GLN A 29 -7.32 19.29 -3.69
CA GLN A 29 -7.40 19.17 -5.14
C GLN A 29 -8.82 18.84 -5.64
N CYS A 30 -9.71 18.40 -4.73
CA CYS A 30 -11.09 18.09 -5.01
C CYS A 30 -11.97 19.30 -4.67
N GLN A 31 -12.44 20.04 -5.68
CA GLN A 31 -13.23 21.28 -5.50
C GLN A 31 -14.56 21.03 -4.76
N GLY A 32 -14.53 21.01 -3.42
CA GLY A 32 -15.68 20.68 -2.58
C GLY A 32 -15.89 19.18 -2.36
N GLY A 33 -14.86 18.36 -2.65
CA GLY A 33 -14.85 16.93 -2.42
C GLY A 33 -13.76 16.52 -1.44
N ARG A 34 -13.47 15.22 -1.38
CA ARG A 34 -12.31 14.65 -0.68
C ARG A 34 -11.60 13.67 -1.58
N CYS A 35 -10.31 13.45 -1.34
CA CYS A 35 -9.51 12.49 -2.05
C CYS A 35 -9.63 11.12 -1.40
N GLU A 36 -10.15 10.13 -2.13
CA GLU A 36 -10.25 8.76 -1.64
C GLU A 36 -8.90 8.04 -1.78
N VAL A 37 -8.69 6.97 -1.01
CA VAL A 37 -7.47 6.12 -1.08
C VAL A 37 -7.21 5.54 -2.48
N THR A 38 -8.26 5.44 -3.29
CA THR A 38 -8.19 5.02 -4.70
C THR A 38 -7.56 6.08 -5.62
N GLY A 39 -7.29 7.28 -5.11
CA GLY A 39 -6.72 8.40 -5.85
C GLY A 39 -7.73 9.24 -6.61
N TYR A 40 -9.04 9.06 -6.38
CA TYR A 40 -10.10 9.81 -7.07
C TYR A 40 -10.90 10.69 -6.12
N CYS A 41 -11.39 11.82 -6.64
CA CYS A 41 -12.24 12.72 -5.87
C CYS A 41 -13.64 12.13 -5.69
N SER A 42 -14.13 12.13 -4.46
CA SER A 42 -15.53 11.89 -4.13
C SER A 42 -16.22 13.17 -3.66
N PHE A 43 -17.53 13.23 -3.88
CA PHE A 43 -18.36 14.39 -3.59
C PHE A 43 -19.59 13.99 -2.75
N PRO A 44 -20.09 14.88 -1.87
CA PRO A 44 -21.28 14.60 -1.08
C PRO A 44 -22.48 14.30 -1.97
N SER A 45 -23.16 13.18 -1.70
CA SER A 45 -24.35 12.74 -2.44
C SER A 45 -25.34 12.03 -1.53
N SER A 46 -26.60 12.48 -1.54
CA SER A 46 -27.69 11.81 -0.83
C SER A 46 -28.22 10.56 -1.55
N ALA A 47 -27.73 10.28 -2.76
CA ALA A 47 -28.11 9.06 -3.49
C ALA A 47 -27.37 7.82 -2.96
N CYS A 48 -26.29 8.02 -2.20
CA CYS A 48 -25.43 6.97 -1.66
C CYS A 48 -25.67 6.80 -0.16
N GLU A 49 -25.76 5.55 0.32
CA GLU A 49 -25.88 5.28 1.76
C GLU A 49 -24.67 5.78 2.55
N SER A 50 -23.48 5.74 1.93
CA SER A 50 -22.25 6.31 2.48
C SER A 50 -22.24 7.84 2.53
N GLY A 51 -23.14 8.50 1.80
CA GLY A 51 -23.18 9.96 1.64
C GLY A 51 -22.18 10.52 0.62
N TRP A 52 -21.44 9.68 -0.11
CA TRP A 52 -20.38 10.08 -1.04
C TRP A 52 -20.44 9.31 -2.37
N VAL A 53 -20.18 10.02 -3.47
CA VAL A 53 -20.12 9.46 -4.83
C VAL A 53 -18.83 9.88 -5.52
N TYR A 54 -18.19 8.98 -6.27
CA TYR A 54 -17.03 9.33 -7.09
C TYR A 54 -17.41 10.28 -8.23
N GLY A 55 -16.58 11.30 -8.49
CA GLY A 55 -16.82 12.27 -9.54
C GLY A 55 -16.62 11.74 -10.97
N GLU A 56 -17.03 12.53 -11.96
CA GLU A 56 -16.95 12.18 -13.40
C GLU A 56 -15.51 12.04 -13.93
N LEU A 57 -14.53 12.57 -13.21
CA LEU A 57 -13.10 12.47 -13.56
C LEU A 57 -12.44 11.18 -13.06
N ALA A 58 -13.15 10.37 -12.28
CA ALA A 58 -12.68 9.04 -11.91
C ALA A 58 -12.65 8.11 -13.15
N VAL A 59 -12.01 6.95 -13.01
CA VAL A 59 -12.10 5.91 -14.05
C VAL A 59 -13.56 5.53 -14.32
N GLU A 60 -13.84 5.07 -15.55
CA GLU A 60 -15.19 4.75 -16.02
C GLU A 60 -15.95 3.78 -15.09
N THR A 61 -15.24 2.88 -14.43
CA THR A 61 -15.81 1.90 -13.50
C THR A 61 -16.18 2.48 -12.13
N LEU A 62 -15.70 3.68 -11.80
CA LEU A 62 -15.94 4.35 -10.52
C LEU A 62 -16.80 5.61 -10.66
N ALA A 63 -16.76 6.29 -11.80
CA ALA A 63 -17.50 7.54 -12.02
C ALA A 63 -19.01 7.35 -11.74
N GLY A 64 -19.54 8.10 -10.77
CA GLY A 64 -20.95 7.99 -10.35
C GLY A 64 -21.27 6.83 -9.42
N THR A 65 -20.30 5.99 -9.06
CA THR A 65 -20.46 4.90 -8.08
C THR A 65 -20.33 5.44 -6.66
N CYS A 66 -21.11 4.89 -5.72
CA CYS A 66 -21.02 5.28 -4.32
C CYS A 66 -19.74 4.75 -3.67
N VAL A 67 -19.13 5.59 -2.84
CA VAL A 67 -17.93 5.21 -2.08
C VAL A 67 -18.33 4.16 -1.04
N GLY A 68 -17.56 3.07 -0.94
CA GLY A 68 -17.78 2.00 0.04
C GLY A 68 -18.67 0.85 -0.43
N GLU A 69 -19.31 0.94 -1.60
CA GLU A 69 -20.15 -0.16 -2.15
C GLU A 69 -19.35 -1.30 -2.81
N MET A 70 -18.03 -1.13 -2.98
CA MET A 70 -17.17 -2.10 -3.69
C MET A 70 -16.93 -3.44 -2.97
N SER A 71 -17.55 -3.69 -1.82
CA SER A 71 -17.37 -4.95 -1.08
C SER A 71 -18.58 -5.87 -1.05
N ALA A 72 -19.62 -5.60 -1.85
CA ALA A 72 -20.61 -6.62 -2.20
C ALA A 72 -20.27 -7.19 -3.57
N GLY A 73 -19.07 -7.79 -3.68
CA GLY A 73 -18.78 -8.70 -4.77
C GLY A 73 -19.94 -9.68 -4.85
N THR A 74 -20.71 -9.58 -5.94
CA THR A 74 -21.67 -10.60 -6.30
C THR A 74 -20.82 -11.81 -6.65
N GLY A 75 -20.46 -12.60 -5.64
CA GLY A 75 -19.88 -13.91 -5.84
C GLY A 75 -20.83 -14.63 -6.78
N GLU A 76 -20.36 -14.91 -7.99
CA GLU A 76 -21.05 -15.78 -8.92
C GLU A 76 -21.52 -17.01 -8.14
N GLU A 77 -22.84 -17.20 -8.09
CA GLU A 77 -23.45 -18.41 -7.55
C GLU A 77 -22.88 -19.61 -8.31
N GLY A 78 -21.83 -20.20 -7.74
CA GLY A 78 -21.32 -21.49 -8.10
C GLY A 78 -22.41 -22.53 -7.89
N SER A 79 -23.10 -22.84 -8.99
CA SER A 79 -23.73 -24.12 -9.34
C SER A 79 -23.86 -25.16 -8.22
N SER A 80 -25.12 -25.40 -7.85
CA SER A 80 -25.68 -26.51 -7.06
C SER A 80 -24.80 -27.76 -6.90
N GLY A 81 -24.31 -27.98 -5.68
CA GLY A 81 -23.86 -29.26 -5.17
C GLY A 81 -24.70 -29.67 -3.96
N ASP A 82 -25.40 -30.80 -4.11
CA ASP A 82 -26.27 -31.54 -3.17
C ASP A 82 -25.95 -31.41 -1.65
N PRO A 83 -26.95 -31.19 -0.78
CA PRO A 83 -26.77 -31.21 0.68
C PRO A 83 -26.77 -32.65 1.25
N PRO A 84 -25.79 -33.06 2.09
CA PRO A 84 -25.94 -34.25 2.91
C PRO A 84 -26.92 -34.02 4.09
N PRO A 85 -27.59 -35.07 4.57
CA PRO A 85 -28.73 -34.95 5.47
C PRO A 85 -28.37 -34.53 6.90
N ALA A 86 -29.37 -33.87 7.51
CA ALA A 86 -29.44 -33.32 8.85
C ALA A 86 -28.90 -34.25 9.97
N THR A 87 -28.17 -33.65 10.91
CA THR A 87 -28.03 -34.20 12.27
C THR A 87 -28.65 -33.24 13.27
N THR A 88 -29.66 -33.76 13.97
CA THR A 88 -30.49 -33.13 14.99
C THR A 88 -29.78 -33.03 16.34
N GLY A 89 -29.99 -31.91 17.05
CA GLY A 89 -29.80 -31.78 18.51
C GLY A 89 -28.73 -30.75 18.89
N MET A 90 -28.87 -29.88 19.89
CA MET A 90 -29.78 -29.87 21.02
C MET A 90 -30.09 -28.43 21.47
N VAL A 91 -31.25 -28.33 22.10
CA VAL A 91 -31.86 -27.16 22.77
C VAL A 91 -31.07 -26.82 24.03
N GLY A 92 -30.86 -25.54 24.32
CA GLY A 92 -30.22 -25.09 25.56
C GLY A 92 -30.52 -23.64 25.90
N SER A 93 -31.76 -23.36 26.31
CA SER A 93 -32.15 -22.13 27.00
C SER A 93 -31.55 -22.09 28.40
N GLY A 94 -30.85 -21.00 28.74
CA GLY A 94 -30.42 -20.68 30.10
C GLY A 94 -30.13 -19.19 30.21
N GLY A 95 -30.95 -18.48 30.98
CA GLY A 95 -30.90 -17.03 31.19
C GLY A 95 -29.73 -16.55 32.08
N PRO A 96 -29.79 -15.28 32.53
CA PRO A 96 -28.62 -14.51 32.95
C PRO A 96 -28.24 -14.77 34.42
N THR A 97 -26.94 -14.92 34.68
CA THR A 97 -26.39 -14.92 36.05
C THR A 97 -25.40 -13.78 36.21
N THR A 98 -25.86 -12.73 36.88
CA THR A 98 -25.02 -11.71 37.50
C THR A 98 -24.41 -12.29 38.78
N VAL A 99 -23.09 -12.24 38.93
CA VAL A 99 -22.40 -12.41 40.23
C VAL A 99 -21.32 -11.34 40.37
N PRO A 100 -21.28 -10.60 41.50
CA PRO A 100 -20.22 -9.65 41.79
C PRO A 100 -19.08 -10.28 42.62
N GLY A 101 -17.85 -10.07 42.15
CA GLY A 101 -16.61 -9.90 42.92
C GLY A 101 -16.04 -11.09 43.73
N THR A 102 -14.79 -11.45 43.45
CA THR A 102 -13.77 -11.75 44.48
C THR A 102 -12.37 -11.40 43.94
N SER A 103 -11.58 -10.76 44.79
CA SER A 103 -10.15 -10.50 44.60
C SER A 103 -9.38 -11.77 44.94
N ASP A 104 -8.58 -12.29 44.01
CA ASP A 104 -7.62 -13.36 44.30
C ASP A 104 -6.23 -12.91 43.85
N VAL A 105 -5.35 -12.78 44.85
CA VAL A 105 -3.94 -12.45 44.74
C VAL A 105 -3.22 -13.74 44.37
N ASP A 106 -2.79 -13.87 43.12
CA ASP A 106 -1.90 -14.95 42.69
C ASP A 106 -0.44 -14.51 42.85
N SER A 107 0.27 -15.15 43.76
CA SER A 107 1.70 -14.97 44.01
C SER A 107 2.45 -16.12 43.33
N GLY A 108 2.62 -16.03 42.02
CA GLY A 108 3.48 -16.92 41.24
C GLY A 108 4.98 -16.62 41.44
N PRO A 109 5.86 -17.62 41.25
CA PRO A 109 7.30 -17.50 41.43
C PRO A 109 7.95 -16.54 40.42
N PRO A 110 9.14 -15.97 40.72
CA PRO A 110 9.83 -15.08 39.80
C PRO A 110 10.27 -15.83 38.54
N ASP A 111 9.56 -15.60 37.44
CA ASP A 111 10.06 -15.91 36.10
C ASP A 111 11.32 -15.08 35.85
N THR A 112 12.46 -15.77 35.79
CA THR A 112 13.67 -15.25 35.18
C THR A 112 13.43 -15.15 33.68
N GLY A 113 12.83 -14.03 33.28
CA GLY A 113 12.50 -13.72 31.89
C GLY A 113 13.72 -13.84 30.98
N SER A 114 13.55 -14.62 29.92
CA SER A 114 14.18 -14.31 28.63
C SER A 114 13.94 -12.83 28.32
N PRO A 115 14.90 -12.13 27.69
CA PRO A 115 14.61 -10.84 27.10
C PRO A 115 13.58 -11.08 25.99
N ASP A 116 12.30 -10.89 26.32
CA ASP A 116 11.27 -10.53 25.37
C ASP A 116 11.76 -9.25 24.70
N THR A 117 12.37 -9.39 23.53
CA THR A 117 12.43 -8.31 22.56
C THR A 117 10.98 -8.08 22.19
N GLY A 118 10.31 -7.23 22.97
CA GLY A 118 8.94 -6.81 22.76
C GLY A 118 8.84 -6.30 21.34
N TYR A 119 8.41 -7.19 20.45
CA TYR A 119 7.86 -6.82 19.16
C TYR A 119 6.66 -5.97 19.52
N ALA A 120 6.81 -4.67 19.28
CA ALA A 120 5.71 -3.74 19.39
C ALA A 120 4.59 -4.30 18.54
N ASP A 121 3.55 -4.78 19.22
CA ASP A 121 2.23 -4.88 18.67
C ASP A 121 1.94 -3.49 18.11
N THR A 122 2.09 -3.33 16.79
CA THR A 122 1.72 -2.12 16.06
C THR A 122 0.20 -2.06 16.07
N GLY A 123 -0.36 -1.91 17.27
CA GLY A 123 -1.76 -1.62 17.45
C GLY A 123 -2.02 -0.33 16.73
N ASP A 124 -2.86 -0.41 15.69
CA ASP A 124 -3.71 0.61 15.09
C ASP A 124 -3.46 2.03 15.62
N ALA A 125 -2.25 2.54 15.39
CA ALA A 125 -1.96 3.92 15.56
C ALA A 125 -2.49 4.55 14.27
N ASP A 126 -3.71 5.06 14.38
CA ASP A 126 -4.36 6.02 13.49
C ASP A 126 -3.54 7.35 13.43
N THR A 127 -2.21 7.24 13.38
CA THR A 127 -1.34 8.30 12.90
C THR A 127 -1.68 8.43 11.43
N GLY A 128 -2.34 9.51 11.02
CA GLY A 128 -2.69 9.81 9.62
C GLY A 128 -1.50 9.93 8.65
N TYR A 129 -0.36 9.30 8.96
CA TYR A 129 0.59 8.83 7.97
C TYR A 129 -0.14 7.81 7.11
N GLY A 130 -0.48 8.24 5.88
CA GLY A 130 -0.77 7.29 4.81
C GLY A 130 0.32 6.23 4.85
N GLY A 131 -0.07 4.96 4.89
CA GLY A 131 0.84 3.85 5.18
C GLY A 131 2.10 3.83 4.32
N PRO A 132 3.01 2.87 4.56
CA PRO A 132 4.29 2.82 3.85
C PRO A 132 4.07 2.93 2.34
N PRO A 133 4.97 3.63 1.62
CA PRO A 133 4.90 3.72 0.17
C PRO A 133 4.76 2.32 -0.44
N PRO A 134 3.93 2.13 -1.49
CA PRO A 134 3.70 0.81 -2.07
C PRO A 134 5.00 0.13 -2.52
N GLN A 135 5.98 0.90 -3.01
CA GLN A 135 7.31 0.36 -3.34
C GLN A 135 8.05 -0.25 -2.14
N CYS A 136 7.88 0.28 -0.93
CA CYS A 136 8.49 -0.28 0.28
C CYS A 136 7.84 -1.60 0.69
N LEU A 137 6.53 -1.73 0.47
CA LEU A 137 5.81 -2.98 0.72
C LEU A 137 6.25 -4.08 -0.25
N GLU A 138 6.38 -3.76 -1.54
CA GLU A 138 6.88 -4.72 -2.54
C GLU A 138 8.32 -5.16 -2.25
N TYR A 139 9.21 -4.21 -1.93
CA TYR A 139 10.60 -4.50 -1.59
C TYR A 139 10.71 -5.40 -0.36
N SER A 140 10.01 -5.05 0.73
CA SER A 140 10.05 -5.83 1.97
C SER A 140 9.49 -7.24 1.81
N ALA A 141 8.43 -7.42 1.03
CA ALA A 141 7.89 -8.74 0.70
C ALA A 141 8.90 -9.60 -0.07
N TRP A 142 9.65 -8.99 -0.99
CA TRP A 142 10.67 -9.68 -1.74
C TRP A 142 11.89 -10.05 -0.88
N VAL A 143 12.35 -9.14 -0.02
CA VAL A 143 13.41 -9.45 0.96
C VAL A 143 12.96 -10.55 1.92
N ALA A 144 11.69 -10.52 2.37
CA ALA A 144 11.12 -11.58 3.20
C ALA A 144 11.18 -12.94 2.50
N GLN A 145 10.87 -12.98 1.20
CA GLN A 145 10.95 -14.21 0.41
C GLN A 145 12.37 -14.78 0.32
N CYS A 146 13.39 -13.90 0.21
CA CYS A 146 14.77 -14.34 0.02
C CYS A 146 15.54 -14.56 1.33
N TYR A 147 15.24 -13.83 2.41
CA TYR A 147 16.02 -13.82 3.66
C TYR A 147 15.20 -14.12 4.93
N GLY A 148 13.88 -14.27 4.81
CA GLY A 148 12.97 -14.53 5.93
C GLY A 148 12.27 -13.26 6.41
N GLU A 149 11.16 -13.45 7.14
CA GLU A 149 10.23 -12.38 7.53
C GLU A 149 10.90 -11.26 8.33
N ASP A 150 11.81 -11.58 9.26
CA ASP A 150 12.55 -10.59 10.04
C ASP A 150 13.37 -9.64 9.15
N SER A 151 13.99 -10.17 8.10
CA SER A 151 14.77 -9.36 7.15
C SER A 151 13.86 -8.49 6.29
N GLY A 152 12.68 -9.00 5.93
CA GLY A 152 11.67 -8.22 5.22
C GLY A 152 11.17 -7.04 6.05
N GLN A 153 10.87 -7.24 7.33
CA GLN A 153 10.48 -6.13 8.21
C GLN A 153 11.60 -5.10 8.36
N TYR A 154 12.84 -5.53 8.56
CA TYR A 154 13.97 -4.60 8.64
C TYR A 154 14.13 -3.78 7.35
N ALA A 155 13.96 -4.42 6.19
CA ALA A 155 13.97 -3.75 4.89
C ALA A 155 12.81 -2.75 4.72
N LEU A 156 11.62 -3.06 5.25
CA LEU A 156 10.49 -2.14 5.27
C LEU A 156 10.81 -0.89 6.09
N TYR A 157 11.33 -1.06 7.31
CA TYR A 157 11.72 0.05 8.18
C TYR A 157 12.78 0.93 7.54
N MET A 158 13.83 0.34 6.97
CA MET A 158 14.87 1.08 6.24
C MET A 158 14.29 1.85 5.05
N CYS A 159 13.36 1.24 4.29
CA CYS A 159 12.73 1.90 3.15
C CYS A 159 11.88 3.10 3.57
N ILE A 160 11.10 2.97 4.64
CA ILE A 160 10.28 4.07 5.18
C ILE A 160 11.17 5.18 5.71
N ASP A 161 12.18 4.86 6.50
CA ASP A 161 13.10 5.84 7.11
C ASP A 161 13.82 6.63 6.02
N ILE A 162 14.35 5.93 4.99
CA ILE A 162 14.88 6.56 3.78
C ILE A 162 13.83 7.48 3.18
N TYR A 163 12.63 6.98 2.91
CA TYR A 163 11.57 7.75 2.23
C TYR A 163 11.12 9.00 3.00
N GLU A 164 11.05 8.94 4.33
CA GLU A 164 10.68 10.08 5.18
C GLU A 164 11.79 11.13 5.25
N ASP A 165 13.05 10.71 5.41
CA ASP A 165 14.20 11.62 5.38
C ASP A 165 14.35 12.25 3.98
N TYR A 166 13.95 11.51 2.95
CA TYR A 166 13.88 11.95 1.55
C TYR A 166 12.89 13.04 1.24
N LEU A 167 11.73 13.06 1.90
CA LEU A 167 10.76 14.14 1.71
C LEU A 167 11.35 15.49 2.15
N GLY A 168 12.48 15.48 2.87
CA GLY A 168 13.32 16.65 3.15
C GLY A 168 14.62 16.77 2.32
N GLY A 169 14.98 15.77 1.51
CA GLY A 169 16.26 15.63 0.78
C GLY A 169 16.27 16.15 -0.67
N SER A 170 17.43 16.06 -1.34
CA SER A 170 17.61 16.52 -2.72
C SER A 170 17.13 15.49 -3.75
N TYR A 171 16.51 15.95 -4.85
CA TYR A 171 15.99 15.10 -5.95
C TYR A 171 17.02 14.12 -6.55
N GLU A 172 18.32 14.36 -6.39
CA GLU A 172 19.37 13.51 -6.95
C GLU A 172 19.41 12.13 -6.29
N CYS A 173 19.16 12.08 -4.98
CA CYS A 173 19.12 10.84 -4.23
C CYS A 173 18.07 9.91 -4.87
N PHE A 174 16.90 10.46 -5.27
CA PHE A 174 15.72 9.68 -5.70
C PHE A 174 16.04 8.75 -6.86
N TYR A 175 16.82 9.26 -7.82
CA TYR A 175 17.24 8.50 -8.97
C TYR A 175 18.11 7.29 -8.59
N PHE A 176 19.05 7.46 -7.66
CA PHE A 176 19.88 6.34 -7.18
C PHE A 176 19.06 5.30 -6.43
N TYR A 177 18.04 5.73 -5.68
CA TYR A 177 17.15 4.81 -4.98
C TYR A 177 16.23 4.04 -5.93
N GLU A 178 15.68 4.71 -6.96
CA GLU A 178 14.94 4.04 -8.03
C GLU A 178 15.80 3.04 -8.79
N ASP A 179 17.06 3.38 -9.10
CA ASP A 179 18.00 2.47 -9.76
C ASP A 179 18.35 1.26 -8.87
N TYR A 180 18.54 1.48 -7.56
CA TYR A 180 18.74 0.41 -6.60
C TYR A 180 17.51 -0.53 -6.53
N LEU A 181 16.30 0.02 -6.41
CA LEU A 181 15.06 -0.76 -6.42
C LEU A 181 14.86 -1.51 -7.74
N ALA A 182 15.19 -0.88 -8.88
CA ALA A 182 15.14 -1.51 -10.18
C ALA A 182 16.10 -2.71 -10.25
N CYS A 183 17.33 -2.56 -9.76
CA CYS A 183 18.29 -3.66 -9.67
C CYS A 183 17.75 -4.82 -8.81
N LEU A 184 17.21 -4.53 -7.63
CA LEU A 184 16.66 -5.53 -6.72
C LEU A 184 15.52 -6.33 -7.37
N SER A 185 14.61 -5.64 -8.08
CA SER A 185 13.49 -6.29 -8.77
C SER A 185 13.93 -7.18 -9.95
N ALA A 186 15.13 -6.96 -10.49
CA ALA A 186 15.65 -7.67 -11.64
C ALA A 186 16.46 -8.93 -11.30
N VAL A 187 16.84 -9.12 -10.03
CA VAL A 187 17.69 -10.23 -9.58
C VAL A 187 16.86 -11.32 -8.88
N ASP A 188 17.36 -12.56 -8.89
CA ASP A 188 16.78 -13.64 -8.09
C ASP A 188 17.42 -13.72 -6.69
N CYS A 189 16.80 -14.47 -5.77
CA CYS A 189 17.30 -14.61 -4.39
C CYS A 189 18.75 -15.14 -4.32
N GLY A 190 19.21 -15.95 -5.28
CA GLY A 190 20.58 -16.45 -5.33
C GLY A 190 21.57 -15.34 -5.64
N ALA A 191 21.25 -14.50 -6.63
CA ALA A 191 22.06 -13.34 -7.00
C ALA A 191 22.06 -12.27 -5.91
N LEU A 192 20.90 -12.00 -5.30
CA LEU A 192 20.78 -11.10 -4.15
C LEU A 192 21.66 -11.57 -2.97
N ARG A 193 21.63 -12.86 -2.63
CA ARG A 193 22.49 -13.46 -1.60
C ARG A 193 23.97 -13.41 -1.94
N ALA A 194 24.31 -13.32 -3.22
CA ALA A 194 25.67 -13.12 -3.68
C ALA A 194 26.10 -11.64 -3.63
N GLY A 195 25.25 -10.73 -3.15
CA GLY A 195 25.53 -9.30 -3.08
C GLY A 195 25.31 -8.57 -4.41
N ALA A 196 24.41 -9.05 -5.27
CA ALA A 196 23.95 -8.25 -6.39
C ALA A 196 23.35 -6.93 -5.87
N CYS A 197 23.48 -5.86 -6.67
CA CYS A 197 23.06 -4.51 -6.33
C CYS A 197 23.88 -3.80 -5.24
N ALA A 198 25.05 -4.36 -4.86
CA ALA A 198 25.94 -3.77 -3.85
C ALA A 198 26.63 -2.47 -4.31
N GLU A 199 26.79 -2.27 -5.63
CA GLU A 199 27.36 -1.02 -6.16
C GLU A 199 26.31 0.09 -6.07
N GLU A 200 25.07 -0.21 -6.42
CA GLU A 200 23.93 0.69 -6.41
C GLU A 200 23.59 1.16 -4.99
N ILE A 201 23.62 0.26 -3.99
CA ILE A 201 23.45 0.69 -2.58
C ILE A 201 24.62 1.56 -2.09
N SER A 202 25.83 1.34 -2.59
CA SER A 202 26.98 2.18 -2.23
C SER A 202 26.83 3.59 -2.82
N GLU A 203 26.22 3.73 -4.00
CA GLU A 203 25.89 5.04 -4.58
C GLU A 203 24.78 5.73 -3.78
N VAL A 204 23.74 4.99 -3.36
CA VAL A 204 22.73 5.51 -2.44
C VAL A 204 23.41 6.02 -1.16
N ASP A 205 24.29 5.24 -0.54
CA ASP A 205 24.98 5.67 0.70
C ASP A 205 25.82 6.93 0.50
N LEU A 206 26.56 7.00 -0.60
CA LEU A 206 27.41 8.15 -0.92
C LEU A 206 26.57 9.43 -1.14
N HIS A 207 25.50 9.33 -1.91
CA HIS A 207 24.72 10.47 -2.37
C HIS A 207 23.62 10.89 -1.38
N CYS A 208 23.07 9.95 -0.62
CA CYS A 208 21.96 10.19 0.29
C CYS A 208 22.42 10.44 1.72
N PHE A 209 23.43 9.71 2.19
CA PHE A 209 23.92 9.84 3.58
C PHE A 209 25.24 10.59 3.69
N GLY A 210 25.75 11.11 2.57
CA GLY A 210 26.89 12.01 2.56
C GLY A 210 28.21 11.34 2.94
N GLY A 211 28.39 10.06 2.57
CA GLY A 211 29.64 9.30 2.61
C GLY A 211 30.49 9.48 3.87
N ALA A 212 30.41 8.55 4.82
CA ALA A 212 31.29 8.51 5.99
C ALA A 212 32.76 8.17 5.63
#